data_AF-A0A534M661-F1
#
_entry.id   AF-A0A534M661-F1
#
_cell.length_a   1.000
_cell.length_b   1.000
_cell.length_c   1.000
_cell.angle_alpha   90.00
_cell.angle_beta   90.00
_cell.angle_gamma   90.00
#
_symmetry.space_group_name_H-M   'P 1'
#
loop_
_entity.id
_entity.type
_entity.pdbx_description
1 polymer ?
#
loop_
_entity_poly.entity_id
_entity_poly.type
_entity_poly.pdbx_seq_one_letter_code
_entity_poly.pdbx_strand_id
1 'polypeptide(L)'
;MLEVDGSHGEGGGQLLRMAIALSVLTEQPIRVARIRAGRKNPGLAAQHATAVGALAKMCDAKVDGLRIGSSTITVQPGKIRPGAYSFDVGTAGSVTLVLQALIPVAAAAPGPVRLRVVGGTDVPWSPPA
;
A
#
# COMPACT_ATOMS: atom_id res chain seq x y z
N MET A 1 3.86 -17.82 -5.13
CA MET A 1 3.96 -16.67 -4.20
C MET A 1 5.28 -15.98 -4.50
N LEU A 2 5.25 -14.69 -4.83
CA LEU A 2 6.44 -13.88 -5.09
C LEU A 2 7.12 -13.48 -3.78
N GLU A 3 8.45 -13.44 -3.76
CA GLU A 3 9.22 -12.90 -2.65
C GLU A 3 9.95 -11.64 -3.09
N VAL A 4 9.80 -10.58 -2.30
CA VAL A 4 10.43 -9.30 -2.58
C VAL A 4 11.24 -8.84 -1.37
N ASP A 5 12.48 -8.46 -1.63
CA ASP A 5 13.33 -7.76 -0.67
C ASP A 5 12.99 -6.26 -0.64
N GLY A 6 12.30 -5.83 0.41
CA GLY A 6 11.91 -4.45 0.66
C GLY A 6 13.05 -3.50 1.06
N SER A 7 14.29 -4.01 1.16
CA SER A 7 15.49 -3.17 1.33
C SER A 7 16.21 -2.88 0.03
N HIS A 8 15.79 -3.48 -1.09
CA HIS A 8 16.40 -3.26 -2.40
C HIS A 8 16.26 -1.80 -2.88
N GLY A 9 17.24 -1.32 -3.66
CA GLY A 9 17.29 0.06 -4.16
C GLY A 9 17.34 1.08 -3.02
N GLU A 10 16.46 2.08 -3.05
CA GLU A 10 16.37 3.12 -2.01
C GLU A 10 15.84 2.61 -0.64
N GLY A 11 15.43 1.34 -0.55
CA GLY A 11 14.87 0.73 0.66
C GLY A 11 13.72 1.55 1.25
N GLY A 12 12.92 2.19 0.39
CA GLY A 12 11.88 3.15 0.75
C GLY A 12 10.48 2.54 0.76
N GLY A 13 9.47 3.40 0.96
CA GLY A 13 8.06 3.00 0.89
C GLY A 13 7.56 2.73 -0.54
N GLN A 14 8.27 3.21 -1.57
CA GLN A 14 7.85 3.11 -2.96
C GLN A 14 7.78 1.67 -3.45
N LEU A 15 8.83 0.88 -3.19
CA LEU A 15 8.91 -0.52 -3.57
C LEU A 15 7.74 -1.30 -2.96
N LEU A 16 7.46 -1.12 -1.68
CA LEU A 16 6.34 -1.78 -1.00
C LEU A 16 5.00 -1.42 -1.66
N ARG A 17 4.71 -0.12 -1.84
CA ARG A 17 3.44 0.33 -2.43
C ARG A 17 3.19 -0.29 -3.79
N MET A 18 4.20 -0.26 -4.66
CA MET A 18 4.07 -0.78 -6.01
C MET A 18 4.06 -2.31 -6.05
N ALA A 19 4.86 -2.98 -5.23
CA ALA A 19 4.88 -4.44 -5.18
C ALA A 19 3.51 -5.01 -4.75
N ILE A 20 2.86 -4.40 -3.75
CA ILE A 20 1.52 -4.83 -3.33
C ILE A 20 0.47 -4.45 -4.38
N ALA A 21 0.51 -3.24 -4.95
CA ALA A 21 -0.43 -2.85 -6.01
C ALA A 21 -0.35 -3.78 -7.23
N LEU A 22 0.86 -4.12 -7.68
CA LEU A 22 1.09 -5.05 -8.78
C LEU A 22 0.65 -6.47 -8.42
N SER A 23 0.93 -6.94 -7.20
CA SER A 23 0.42 -8.23 -6.70
C SER A 23 -1.10 -8.31 -6.79
N VAL A 24 -1.82 -7.24 -6.41
CA VAL A 24 -3.27 -7.17 -6.54
C VAL A 24 -3.70 -7.20 -8.01
N LEU A 25 -3.05 -6.42 -8.88
CA LEU A 25 -3.37 -6.38 -10.32
C LEU A 25 -3.14 -7.71 -11.05
N THR A 26 -2.12 -8.47 -10.64
CA THR A 26 -1.78 -9.75 -11.27
C THR A 26 -2.39 -10.95 -10.56
N GLU A 27 -3.15 -10.73 -9.48
CA GLU A 27 -3.70 -11.78 -8.61
C GLU A 27 -2.63 -12.76 -8.09
N GLN A 28 -1.38 -12.31 -7.95
CA GLN A 28 -0.26 -13.14 -7.49
C GLN A 28 0.04 -12.89 -6.02
N PRO A 29 -0.03 -13.90 -5.12
CA PRO A 29 0.37 -13.74 -3.73
C PRO A 29 1.81 -13.27 -3.59
N ILE A 30 2.08 -12.39 -2.63
CA ILE A 30 3.39 -11.78 -2.41
C ILE A 30 3.78 -11.76 -0.94
N ARG A 31 5.07 -11.96 -0.66
CA ARG A 31 5.70 -11.70 0.62
C ARG A 31 6.80 -10.65 0.44
N VAL A 32 6.68 -9.52 1.15
CA VAL A 32 7.72 -8.48 1.19
C VAL A 32 8.42 -8.56 2.53
N ALA A 33 9.73 -8.79 2.54
CA ALA A 33 10.56 -8.84 3.75
C ALA A 33 11.51 -7.65 3.82
N ARG A 34 12.15 -7.42 4.98
CA ARG A 34 13.11 -6.32 5.20
C ARG A 34 12.57 -4.94 4.80
N ILE A 35 11.28 -4.71 5.04
CA ILE A 35 10.59 -3.47 4.69
C ILE A 35 11.31 -2.29 5.35
N ARG A 36 11.85 -1.39 4.51
CA ARG A 36 12.52 -0.17 4.95
C ARG A 36 13.66 -0.40 5.95
N ALA A 37 14.37 -1.54 5.85
CA ALA A 37 15.39 -1.94 6.82
C ALA A 37 16.53 -0.92 6.99
N GLY A 38 16.89 -0.17 5.93
CA GLY A 38 17.93 0.86 5.98
C GLY A 38 17.46 2.26 6.41
N ARG A 39 16.18 2.44 6.79
CA ARG A 39 15.64 3.75 7.18
C ARG A 39 15.73 3.94 8.70
N LYS A 40 15.84 5.20 9.14
CA LYS A 40 15.85 5.58 10.58
C LYS A 40 14.72 4.95 11.38
N ASN A 41 13.51 4.95 10.81
CA ASN A 41 12.33 4.28 11.37
C ASN A 41 11.94 3.12 10.43
N PRO A 42 12.46 1.90 10.63
CA PRO A 42 12.25 0.78 9.71
C PRO A 42 10.83 0.21 9.80
N GLY A 43 10.49 -0.71 8.89
CA GLY A 43 9.18 -1.36 8.82
C GLY A 43 8.08 -0.49 8.23
N LEU A 44 6.84 -0.96 8.33
CA LEU A 44 5.65 -0.24 7.90
C LEU A 44 5.47 1.07 8.69
N ALA A 45 5.22 2.16 7.98
CA ALA A 45 4.79 3.43 8.59
C ALA A 45 3.27 3.55 8.42
N ALA A 46 2.63 4.52 9.08
CA ALA A 46 1.18 4.71 9.02
C ALA A 46 0.63 4.76 7.59
N GLN A 47 1.22 5.56 6.70
CA GLN A 47 0.82 5.63 5.28
C GLN A 47 1.01 4.30 4.53
N HIS A 48 2.02 3.50 4.89
CA HIS A 48 2.26 2.19 4.26
C HIS A 48 1.19 1.19 4.70
N ALA A 49 0.92 1.12 6.00
CA ALA A 49 -0.14 0.27 6.54
C ALA A 49 -1.52 0.67 5.98
N THR A 50 -1.77 1.97 5.84
CA THR A 50 -3.01 2.48 5.24
C THR A 50 -3.14 2.07 3.77
N ALA A 51 -2.09 2.28 2.96
CA ALA A 51 -2.11 1.90 1.55
C ALA A 51 -2.33 0.38 1.37
N VAL A 52 -1.62 -0.46 2.12
CA VAL A 52 -1.79 -1.91 2.03
C VAL A 52 -3.16 -2.36 2.52
N GLY A 53 -3.64 -1.83 3.66
CA GLY A 53 -4.97 -2.14 4.17
C GLY A 53 -6.07 -1.72 3.21
N ALA A 54 -5.90 -0.59 2.52
CA ALA A 54 -6.80 -0.12 1.50
C ALA A 54 -6.85 -1.05 0.28
N LEU A 55 -5.68 -1.43 -0.25
CA LEU A 55 -5.58 -2.42 -1.32
C LEU A 55 -6.23 -3.75 -0.93
N ALA A 56 -5.95 -4.23 0.28
CA ALA A 56 -6.53 -5.46 0.79
C ALA A 56 -8.07 -5.40 0.86
N LYS A 57 -8.62 -4.26 1.29
CA LYS A 57 -10.07 -4.04 1.33
C LYS A 57 -10.68 -3.96 -0.07
N MET A 58 -9.97 -3.39 -1.04
CA MET A 58 -10.44 -3.28 -2.43
C MET A 58 -10.53 -4.64 -3.14
N CYS A 59 -9.75 -5.63 -2.71
CA CYS A 59 -9.76 -6.97 -3.33
C CYS A 59 -10.06 -8.13 -2.38
N ASP A 60 -10.54 -7.85 -1.16
CA ASP A 60 -10.84 -8.87 -0.13
C ASP A 60 -9.64 -9.79 0.16
N ALA A 61 -8.45 -9.20 0.23
CA ALA A 61 -7.20 -9.93 0.41
C ALA A 61 -7.02 -10.45 1.84
N LYS A 62 -6.38 -11.61 1.98
CA LYS A 62 -5.82 -12.06 3.26
C LYS A 62 -4.45 -11.42 3.46
N VAL A 63 -4.22 -10.83 4.63
CA VAL A 63 -2.96 -10.15 4.94
C VAL A 63 -2.43 -10.60 6.29
N ASP A 64 -1.16 -10.99 6.31
CA ASP A 64 -0.39 -11.24 7.53
C ASP A 64 0.69 -10.17 7.73
N GLY A 65 0.90 -9.72 8.96
CA GLY A 65 1.91 -8.71 9.30
C GLY A 65 1.51 -7.25 9.06
N LEU A 66 0.23 -6.96 8.81
CA LEU A 66 -0.27 -5.58 8.61
C LEU A 66 -0.36 -4.79 9.93
N ARG A 67 0.78 -4.31 10.42
CA ARG A 67 0.87 -3.41 11.57
C ARG A 67 2.04 -2.45 11.42
N ILE A 68 1.93 -1.26 12.00
CA ILE A 68 3.04 -0.29 12.03
C ILE A 68 4.28 -0.95 12.64
N GLY A 69 5.45 -0.67 12.06
CA GLY A 69 6.74 -1.25 12.45
C GLY A 69 7.00 -2.66 11.90
N SER A 70 6.04 -3.31 11.25
CA SER A 70 6.30 -4.66 10.70
C SER A 70 7.38 -4.63 9.62
N SER A 71 8.36 -5.53 9.73
CA SER A 71 9.45 -5.71 8.77
C SER A 71 9.10 -6.69 7.65
N THR A 72 8.01 -7.43 7.79
CA THR A 72 7.53 -8.41 6.83
C THR A 72 6.01 -8.34 6.70
N ILE A 73 5.52 -8.51 5.48
CA ILE A 73 4.09 -8.65 5.20
C ILE A 73 3.87 -9.71 4.13
N THR A 74 2.78 -10.46 4.26
CA THR A 74 2.31 -11.40 3.23
C THR A 74 0.90 -11.01 2.81
N VAL A 75 0.66 -10.88 1.51
CA VAL A 75 -0.64 -10.53 0.93
C VAL A 75 -1.05 -11.61 -0.05
N GLN A 76 -2.25 -12.14 0.14
CA GLN A 76 -2.93 -13.03 -0.81
C GLN A 76 -4.12 -12.26 -1.40
N PRO A 77 -3.97 -11.66 -2.59
CA PRO A 77 -5.01 -10.85 -3.19
C PRO A 77 -6.21 -11.71 -3.61
N GLY A 78 -7.42 -11.15 -3.49
CA GLY A 78 -8.61 -11.65 -4.16
C GLY A 78 -8.94 -10.81 -5.39
N LYS A 79 -10.19 -10.88 -5.85
CA LYS A 79 -10.66 -10.09 -7.01
C LYS A 79 -10.94 -8.65 -6.63
N ILE A 80 -10.49 -7.71 -7.45
CA ILE A 80 -10.76 -6.27 -7.29
C ILE A 80 -12.28 -6.02 -7.38
N ARG A 81 -12.81 -5.25 -6.43
CA ARG A 81 -14.23 -4.90 -6.37
C ARG A 81 -14.42 -3.39 -6.62
N PRO A 82 -15.42 -3.00 -7.41
CA PRO A 82 -15.81 -1.60 -7.52
C PRO A 82 -16.51 -1.14 -6.23
N GLY A 83 -16.57 0.17 -5.98
CA GLY A 83 -17.26 0.69 -4.80
C GLY A 83 -16.69 1.99 -4.26
N ALA A 84 -17.22 2.41 -3.10
CA ALA A 84 -16.73 3.57 -2.37
C ALA A 84 -15.89 3.12 -1.17
N TYR A 85 -14.69 3.65 -1.06
CA TYR A 85 -13.76 3.33 0.01
C TYR A 85 -13.31 4.61 0.71
N SER A 86 -13.32 4.60 2.04
CA SER A 86 -12.78 5.68 2.88
C SER A 86 -11.68 5.15 3.76
N PHE A 87 -10.57 5.88 3.80
CA PHE A 87 -9.38 5.57 4.59
C PHE A 87 -8.87 6.82 5.29
N ASP A 88 -8.37 6.66 6.50
CA ASP A 88 -7.70 7.71 7.26
C ASP A 88 -6.30 7.22 7.60
N VAL A 89 -5.29 8.00 7.23
CA VAL A 89 -3.89 7.70 7.51
C VAL A 89 -3.58 7.89 9.00
N GLY A 90 -4.42 8.63 9.74
CA GLY A 90 -4.32 8.88 11.18
C GLY A 90 -3.13 9.76 11.58
N THR A 91 -2.40 10.27 10.61
CA THR A 91 -1.18 11.08 10.75
C THR A 91 -1.07 12.02 9.56
N ALA A 92 -0.07 12.91 9.56
CA ALA A 92 0.31 13.69 8.39
C ALA A 92 1.00 12.86 7.29
N GLY A 93 0.76 11.55 7.20
CA GLY A 93 1.27 10.74 6.08
C GLY A 93 0.62 11.17 4.76
N SER A 94 1.38 11.11 3.67
CA SER A 94 1.00 11.68 2.38
C SER A 94 -0.19 10.94 1.76
N VAL A 95 -1.28 11.68 1.47
CA VAL A 95 -2.44 11.13 0.76
C VAL A 95 -2.11 10.75 -0.68
N THR A 96 -1.26 11.54 -1.37
CA THR A 96 -0.87 11.28 -2.77
C THR A 96 -0.03 10.01 -2.89
N LEU A 97 0.82 9.71 -1.91
CA LEU A 97 1.56 8.45 -1.88
C LEU A 97 0.66 7.24 -1.61
N VAL A 98 -0.39 7.38 -0.80
CA VAL A 98 -1.41 6.33 -0.66
C VAL A 98 -2.13 6.14 -2.00
N LEU A 99 -2.61 7.23 -2.61
CA LEU A 99 -3.30 7.22 -3.89
C LEU A 99 -2.45 6.64 -5.03
N GLN A 100 -1.13 6.84 -5.02
CA GLN A 100 -0.22 6.25 -6.01
C GLN A 100 -0.32 4.72 -6.06
N ALA A 101 -0.58 4.06 -4.92
CA ALA A 101 -0.81 2.62 -4.86
C ALA A 101 -2.25 2.25 -5.25
N LEU A 102 -3.24 3.07 -4.87
CA LEU A 102 -4.66 2.75 -5.06
C LEU A 102 -5.17 3.03 -6.48
N ILE A 103 -4.70 4.09 -7.14
CA ILE A 103 -5.20 4.52 -8.44
C ILE A 103 -5.05 3.43 -9.52
N PRO A 104 -3.88 2.75 -9.68
CA PRO A 104 -3.75 1.68 -10.67
C PRO A 104 -4.76 0.54 -10.45
N VAL A 105 -4.99 0.17 -9.19
CA VAL A 105 -5.93 -0.90 -8.82
C VAL A 105 -7.38 -0.45 -9.01
N ALA A 106 -7.70 0.79 -8.67
CA ALA A 106 -9.02 1.38 -8.90
C ALA A 106 -9.35 1.47 -10.40
N ALA A 107 -8.37 1.81 -11.24
CA ALA A 107 -8.54 1.89 -12.69
C ALA A 107 -8.77 0.52 -13.34
N ALA A 108 -8.28 -0.56 -12.73
CA ALA A 108 -8.48 -1.94 -13.19
C ALA A 108 -9.77 -2.59 -12.67
N ALA A 109 -10.55 -1.90 -11.83
CA ALA A 109 -11.79 -2.45 -11.29
C ALA A 109 -12.86 -2.62 -12.40
N PRO A 110 -13.75 -3.62 -12.30
CA PRO A 110 -14.79 -3.86 -13.31
C PRO A 110 -15.95 -2.83 -13.27
N GLY A 111 -15.77 -1.72 -12.56
CA GLY A 111 -16.78 -0.69 -12.36
C GLY A 111 -16.23 0.52 -11.60
N PRO A 112 -17.06 1.54 -11.34
CA PRO A 112 -16.59 2.79 -10.76
C PRO A 112 -16.07 2.61 -9.33
N VAL A 113 -14.96 3.29 -9.03
CA VAL A 113 -14.37 3.36 -7.70
C VAL A 113 -14.32 4.80 -7.22
N ARG A 114 -14.79 5.05 -6.00
CA ARG A 114 -14.64 6.35 -5.30
C ARG A 114 -13.73 6.17 -4.09
N LEU A 115 -12.65 6.94 -4.04
CA LEU A 115 -11.69 6.91 -2.95
C LEU A 115 -11.78 8.20 -2.14
N ARG A 116 -11.94 8.07 -0.82
CA ARG A 116 -11.77 9.16 0.14
C ARG A 116 -10.57 8.83 1.02
N VAL A 117 -9.56 9.69 1.01
CA VAL A 117 -8.34 9.51 1.81
C VAL A 117 -8.13 10.75 2.66
N VAL A 118 -7.98 10.56 3.97
CA VAL A 118 -7.66 11.63 4.94
C VAL A 118 -6.21 11.47 5.39
N GLY A 119 -5.45 12.56 5.39
CA GLY A 119 -4.02 12.58 5.73
C GLY A 119 -3.39 13.92 5.34
N GLY A 120 -2.07 13.94 5.21
CA GLY A 120 -1.34 15.14 4.76
C GLY A 120 -1.44 15.35 3.25
N THR A 121 -1.84 16.56 2.84
CA THR A 121 -1.93 17.01 1.44
C THR A 121 -0.66 17.71 0.97
N ASP A 122 0.00 18.45 1.86
CA ASP A 122 1.15 19.30 1.59
C ASP A 122 2.34 18.87 2.47
N VAL A 123 2.90 17.69 2.17
CA VAL A 123 3.97 17.11 3.00
C VAL A 123 5.26 16.93 2.21
N PRO A 124 6.43 17.20 2.81
CA PRO A 124 7.72 17.10 2.12
C PRO A 124 7.95 15.73 1.48
N TRP A 125 8.70 15.71 0.38
CA TRP A 125 9.09 14.48 -0.33
C TRP A 125 7.89 13.68 -0.86
N SER A 126 6.78 14.36 -1.13
CA SER A 126 5.62 13.81 -1.83
C SER A 126 5.06 14.82 -2.82
N PRO A 127 4.39 14.36 -3.89
CA PRO A 127 3.63 15.27 -4.76
C PRO A 127 2.51 15.95 -3.95
N PRO A 128 2.28 17.26 -4.13
CA PRO A 128 1.13 17.93 -3.52
C PRO A 128 -0.19 17.37 -4.09
N ALA A 129 -1.25 17.42 -3.28
CA ALA A 129 -2.59 16.93 -3.62
C ALA A 129 -3.44 17.97 -4.36
#